data_AF-A0A7X3MNP0-F1
#
_entry.id   AF-A0A7X3MNP0-F1
#
_cell.length_a   1.000
_cell.length_b   1.000
_cell.length_c   1.000
_cell.angle_alpha   90.00
_cell.angle_beta   90.00
_cell.angle_gamma   90.00
#
_symmetry.space_group_name_H-M   'P 1'
#
loop_
_entity.id
_entity.type
_entity.pdbx_description
1 polymer ?
#
loop_
_entity_poly.entity_id
_entity_poly.type
_entity_poly.pdbx_seq_one_letter_code
_entity_poly.pdbx_strand_id
1 'polypeptide(L)'
;MSLPRTFHPDPEAEPYRIDQQSAFRVKSDFRVDFTNGGYVEARDFLLDIEGDTVTPERLAEMIVSAMNLLRAGPVTIFSMAVVRRGEHQDSTPA
;
A
#
# COMPACT_ATOMS: atom_id res chain seq x y z
N MET A 1 -13.38 1.70 10.57
CA MET A 1 -12.26 1.22 11.42
C MET A 1 -11.26 2.36 11.59
N SER A 2 -10.65 2.50 12.76
CA SER A 2 -9.69 3.59 13.06
C SER A 2 -8.25 3.20 12.70
N LEU A 3 -7.54 4.09 12.01
CA LEU A 3 -6.09 4.05 11.79
C LEU A 3 -5.40 5.00 12.79
N PRO A 4 -4.13 4.77 13.18
CA PRO A 4 -3.22 3.75 12.66
C PRO A 4 -3.52 2.33 13.11
N ARG A 5 -3.18 1.34 12.28
CA ARG A 5 -3.31 -0.08 12.62
C ARG A 5 -2.20 -0.91 11.97
N THR A 6 -1.74 -1.92 12.71
CA THR A 6 -0.72 -2.86 12.25
C THR A 6 -1.36 -4.16 11.75
N PHE A 7 -0.84 -4.65 10.63
CA PHE A 7 -1.25 -5.86 9.94
C PHE A 7 -0.04 -6.78 9.77
N HIS A 8 -0.30 -8.08 9.69
CA HIS A 8 0.69 -9.09 9.37
C HIS A 8 0.30 -9.68 8.01
N PRO A 9 0.89 -9.18 6.90
CA PRO A 9 0.57 -9.68 5.57
C PRO A 9 0.78 -11.19 5.46
N ASP A 10 -0.16 -11.87 4.83
CA ASP A 10 0.00 -13.28 4.49
C ASP A 10 1.04 -13.41 3.36
N PRO A 11 2.15 -14.15 3.56
CA PRO A 11 3.14 -14.37 2.51
C PRO A 11 2.58 -15.15 1.30
N GLU A 12 1.44 -15.83 1.45
CA GLU A 12 0.75 -16.56 0.38
C GLU A 12 -0.41 -15.75 -0.24
N ALA A 13 -0.63 -14.49 0.19
CA ALA A 13 -1.63 -13.62 -0.38
C ALA A 13 -1.47 -13.45 -1.90
N GLU A 14 -2.57 -13.19 -2.60
CA GLU A 14 -2.53 -12.94 -4.04
C GLU A 14 -1.56 -11.78 -4.33
N PRO A 15 -0.57 -11.95 -5.23
CA PRO A 15 0.38 -10.90 -5.56
C PRO A 15 -0.32 -9.65 -6.09
N TYR A 16 0.17 -8.49 -5.69
CA TYR A 16 -0.24 -7.24 -6.32
C TYR A 16 0.13 -7.25 -7.80
N ARG A 17 -0.84 -6.89 -8.65
CA ARG A 17 -0.64 -6.67 -10.07
C ARG A 17 -0.93 -5.21 -10.38
N ILE A 18 0.06 -4.54 -10.96
CA ILE A 18 -0.11 -3.17 -11.42
C ILE A 18 -1.09 -3.13 -12.60
N ASP A 19 -2.09 -2.25 -12.50
CA ASP A 19 -2.96 -1.89 -13.61
C ASP A 19 -2.83 -0.39 -13.90
N GLN A 20 -1.96 -0.07 -14.85
CA GLN A 20 -1.71 1.30 -15.27
C GLN A 20 -2.94 1.98 -15.89
N GLN A 21 -3.98 1.21 -16.25
CA GLN A 21 -5.25 1.72 -16.77
C GLN A 21 -6.34 1.86 -15.70
N SER A 22 -6.06 1.47 -14.44
CA SER A 22 -7.05 1.58 -13.39
C SER A 22 -7.52 3.01 -13.19
N ALA A 23 -8.83 3.20 -13.08
CA ALA A 23 -9.46 4.48 -12.80
C ALA A 23 -9.21 4.97 -11.36
N PHE A 24 -8.82 4.08 -10.45
CA PHE A 24 -8.66 4.38 -9.03
C PHE A 24 -7.31 3.93 -8.48
N ARG A 25 -6.89 4.63 -7.44
CA ARG A 25 -5.70 4.33 -6.67
C ARG A 25 -6.01 4.44 -5.20
N VAL A 26 -5.18 3.81 -4.38
CA VAL A 26 -5.17 4.06 -2.94
C VAL A 26 -3.91 4.86 -2.59
N LYS A 27 -4.12 6.03 -1.99
CA LYS A 27 -3.07 6.87 -1.41
C LYS A 27 -2.91 6.52 0.05
N SER A 28 -1.71 6.23 0.52
CA SER A 28 -1.48 5.78 1.90
C SER A 28 -0.14 6.23 2.49
N ASP A 29 -0.16 6.40 3.80
CA ASP A 29 1.03 6.52 4.63
C ASP A 29 1.20 5.21 5.39
N PHE A 30 2.38 4.61 5.33
CA PHE A 30 2.65 3.34 6.01
C PHE A 30 4.10 3.16 6.41
N ARG A 31 4.33 2.23 7.34
CA ARG A 31 5.63 1.68 7.71
C ARG A 31 5.62 0.17 7.55
N VAL A 32 6.66 -0.37 6.92
CA VAL A 32 6.95 -1.81 6.88
C VAL A 32 8.16 -2.06 7.77
N ASP A 33 7.99 -2.84 8.84
CA ASP A 33 9.08 -3.32 9.68
C ASP A 33 9.68 -4.59 9.08
N PHE A 34 10.99 -4.77 9.13
CA PHE A 34 11.63 -6.01 8.66
C PHE A 34 11.93 -6.97 9.81
N THR A 35 11.78 -8.27 9.56
CA THR A 35 12.03 -9.31 10.58
C THR A 35 13.52 -9.44 10.93
N ASN A 36 14.42 -8.85 10.13
CA ASN A 36 15.86 -8.80 10.36
C ASN A 36 16.34 -7.42 10.86
N GLY A 37 15.43 -6.53 11.23
CA GLY A 37 15.73 -5.21 11.78
C GLY A 37 15.68 -4.08 10.75
N GLY A 38 15.32 -2.88 11.24
CA GLY A 38 15.06 -1.71 10.41
C GLY A 38 13.62 -1.65 9.90
N TYR A 39 13.31 -0.59 9.14
CA TYR A 39 11.99 -0.37 8.54
C TYR A 39 12.11 0.51 7.29
N VAL A 40 11.09 0.46 6.44
CA VAL A 40 10.82 1.47 5.41
C VAL A 40 9.52 2.18 5.75
N GLU A 41 9.51 3.51 5.61
CA GLU A 41 8.31 4.32 5.75
C GLU A 41 8.04 5.07 4.45
N ALA A 42 6.78 5.17 4.05
CA ALA A 42 6.33 5.90 2.88
C ALA A 42 5.21 6.89 3.25
N ARG A 43 5.17 8.00 2.51
CA ARG A 43 4.17 9.07 2.63
C ARG A 43 3.55 9.34 1.27
N ASP A 44 2.24 9.56 1.24
CA ASP A 44 1.46 9.81 0.02
C ASP A 44 1.69 8.74 -1.08
N PHE A 45 1.96 7.50 -0.70
CA PHE A 45 2.28 6.43 -1.63
C PHE A 45 1.03 5.94 -2.36
N LEU A 46 1.13 5.79 -3.68
CA LEU A 46 0.01 5.43 -4.54
C LEU A 46 0.18 4.00 -5.10
N LEU A 47 -0.85 3.19 -4.94
CA LEU A 47 -1.01 1.90 -5.62
C LEU A 47 -2.27 1.90 -6.46
N ASP A 48 -2.19 1.36 -7.68
CA ASP A 48 -3.37 1.12 -8.51
C ASP A 48 -4.25 0.06 -7.81
N ILE A 49 -5.58 0.20 -7.89
CA ILE A 49 -6.51 -0.79 -7.30
C ILE A 49 -7.57 -1.18 -8.32
N GLU A 50 -8.10 -2.39 -8.22
CA GLU A 50 -9.29 -2.77 -8.98
C GLU A 50 -10.53 -2.19 -8.30
N GLY A 51 -11.42 -1.57 -9.07
CA GLY A 51 -12.62 -0.92 -8.54
C GLY A 51 -12.30 0.28 -7.65
N ASP A 52 -13.25 0.67 -6.79
CA ASP A 52 -13.22 1.90 -6.00
C ASP A 52 -13.03 1.65 -4.48
N THR A 53 -12.68 0.41 -4.09
CA THR A 53 -12.53 0.03 -2.68
C THR A 53 -11.36 -0.92 -2.48
N VAL A 54 -10.72 -0.83 -1.30
CA VAL A 54 -9.71 -1.77 -0.83
C VAL A 54 -9.71 -1.77 0.70
N THR A 55 -9.52 -2.94 1.32
CA THR A 55 -9.42 -3.03 2.78
C THR A 55 -8.00 -2.69 3.25
N PRO A 56 -7.82 -2.19 4.49
CA PRO A 56 -6.49 -1.99 5.06
C PRO A 56 -5.65 -3.27 5.09
N GLU A 57 -6.26 -4.41 5.40
CA GLU A 57 -5.61 -5.72 5.40
C GLU A 57 -5.06 -6.06 4.00
N ARG A 58 -5.88 -5.88 2.95
CA ARG A 58 -5.45 -6.13 1.57
C ARG A 58 -4.38 -5.12 1.11
N LEU A 59 -4.50 -3.86 1.52
CA LEU A 59 -3.49 -2.85 1.24
C LEU A 59 -2.12 -3.21 1.84
N ALA A 60 -2.08 -3.78 3.05
CA ALA A 60 -0.83 -4.22 3.67
C ALA A 60 -0.13 -5.32 2.86
N GLU A 61 -0.88 -6.28 2.33
CA GLU A 61 -0.37 -7.32 1.42
C GLU A 61 0.13 -6.72 0.11
N MET A 62 -0.66 -5.82 -0.49
CA MET A 62 -0.30 -5.15 -1.72
C MET A 62 1.00 -4.34 -1.58
N ILE A 63 1.20 -3.64 -0.47
CA ILE A 63 2.43 -2.87 -0.18
C ILE A 63 3.65 -3.79 -0.21
N VAL A 64 3.61 -4.91 0.53
CA VAL A 64 4.74 -5.85 0.58
C VAL A 64 5.01 -6.46 -0.80
N SER A 65 3.95 -6.85 -1.51
CA SER A 65 4.07 -7.42 -2.85
C SER A 65 4.58 -6.42 -3.88
N ALA A 66 4.11 -5.16 -3.88
CA ALA A 66 4.48 -4.13 -4.84
C ALA A 66 5.94 -3.69 -4.69
N MET A 67 6.42 -3.61 -3.45
CA MET A 67 7.78 -3.19 -3.14
C MET A 67 8.80 -4.33 -3.22
N ASN A 68 8.35 -5.57 -3.40
CA ASN A 68 9.18 -6.78 -3.48
C ASN A 68 10.18 -6.88 -2.30
N LEU A 69 9.70 -6.60 -1.09
CA LEU A 69 10.52 -6.49 0.11
C LEU A 69 10.87 -7.86 0.69
N LEU A 70 12.16 -8.22 0.68
CA LEU A 70 12.65 -9.42 1.34
C LEU A 70 12.60 -9.26 2.87
N ARG A 71 12.11 -10.28 3.58
CA ARG A 71 11.94 -10.27 5.06
C ARG A 71 11.00 -9.18 5.57
N ALA A 72 10.02 -8.77 4.77
CA ALA A 72 8.94 -7.92 5.24
C ALA A 72 8.23 -8.58 6.45
N GLY A 73 8.06 -7.80 7.50
CA GLY A 73 7.32 -8.15 8.70
C GLY A 73 6.00 -7.39 8.76
N PRO A 74 5.59 -6.90 9.94
CA PRO A 74 4.33 -6.17 10.09
C PRO A 74 4.31 -4.86 9.29
N VAL A 75 3.12 -4.52 8.80
CA VAL A 75 2.85 -3.26 8.10
C VAL A 75 1.91 -2.42 8.96
N THR A 76 2.33 -1.22 9.34
CA THR A 76 1.47 -0.25 10.02
C THR A 76 0.99 0.78 9.02
N ILE A 77 -0.32 0.86 8.81
CA ILE A 77 -0.95 1.87 7.96
C ILE A 77 -1.40 3.02 8.85
N PHE A 78 -0.93 4.24 8.56
CA PHE A 78 -1.26 5.45 9.30
C PHE A 78 -2.48 6.16 8.70
N SER A 79 -2.59 6.15 7.37
CA SER A 79 -3.71 6.73 6.63
C SER A 79 -3.91 5.97 5.32
N MET A 80 -5.15 5.97 4.82
CA MET A 80 -5.45 5.52 3.46
C MET A 80 -6.64 6.29 2.91
N ALA A 81 -6.63 6.58 1.62
CA ALA A 81 -7.75 7.18 0.90
C ALA A 81 -7.78 6.62 -0.53
N VAL A 82 -8.95 6.17 -0.99
CA VAL A 82 -9.14 5.88 -2.41
C VAL A 82 -9.29 7.20 -3.15
N VAL A 83 -8.56 7.32 -4.25
CA VAL A 83 -8.50 8.52 -5.10
C VAL A 83 -8.73 8.12 -6.55
N ARG A 84 -9.39 8.99 -7.31
CA ARG A 84 -9.53 8.78 -8.75
C ARG A 84 -8.27 9.27 -9.47
N ARG A 85 -7.85 8.53 -10.49
CA ARG A 85 -6.73 8.91 -11.36
C ARG A 85 -6.98 10.28 -12.00
N GLY A 86 -5.98 11.17 -11.96
CA GLY A 86 -6.04 12.51 -12.54
C GLY A 86 -6.79 13.56 -11.70
N GLU A 87 -7.48 13.17 -10.62
CA GLU A 87 -8.15 14.12 -9.70
C GLU A 87 -7.28 14.45 -8.47
N HIS A 88 -6.21 13.68 -8.25
CA HIS A 88 -5.16 14.00 -7.28
C HIS A 88 -3.87 14.38 -8.02
N GLN A 89 -3.02 15.19 -7.37
CA GLN A 89 -1.67 15.47 -7.85
C GLN A 89 -0.89 14.14 -7.81
N ASP A 90 -1.01 13.36 -8.88
CA ASP A 90 0.03 12.42 -9.27
C ASP A 90 1.31 13.25 -9.28
N SER A 91 2.24 12.94 -8.38
CA SER A 91 3.54 13.61 -8.36
C SER A 91 4.06 13.59 -9.79
N THR A 92 4.14 14.75 -10.45
CA THR A 92 4.78 14.82 -11.75
C THR A 92 6.18 14.24 -11.54
N PRO A 93 6.60 13.20 -12.28
CA PRO A 93 7.96 12.71 -12.15
C PRO A 93 8.91 13.88 -12.34
N ALA A 94 9.85 14.05 -11.41
CA ALA A 94 10.89 15.06 -11.51
C ALA A 94 11.76 14.85 -12.76
#